data_AF-A0A821L5C8-F1
#
_entry.id   AF-A0A821L5C8-F1
#
_cell.length_a   1.000
_cell.length_b   1.000
_cell.length_c   1.000
_cell.angle_alpha   90.00
_cell.angle_beta   90.00
_cell.angle_gamma   90.00
#
_symmetry.space_group_name_H-M   'P 1'
#
loop_
_entity.id
_entity.type
_entity.pdbx_description
1 polymer ?
#
loop_
_entity_poly.entity_id
_entity_poly.type
_entity_poly.pdbx_seq_one_letter_code
_entity_poly.pdbx_strand_id
1 'polypeptide(L)'
;MSSRKSGISRIWKLYSSEEKRNIIIYIIGIMLYKFGLEAYNGSIVSLATNRYDQEAFHSNSTIRTFERVGLLSGLNQACQCIGSILIAPLTKRWPTRTVLSISIFIFAIFSAILMIVDAATSGHIKPNDFVQINENDYRYY
;
A
#
# COMPACT_ATOMS: atom_id res chain seq x y z
N MET A 1 -14.12 -4.84 -32.25
CA MET A 1 -13.89 -4.49 -30.82
C MET A 1 -15.20 -4.08 -30.09
N SER A 2 -16.34 -4.79 -30.30
CA SER A 2 -17.69 -4.37 -29.84
C SER A 2 -18.39 -5.35 -28.87
N SER A 3 -17.80 -6.51 -28.56
CA SER A 3 -18.49 -7.55 -27.78
C SER A 3 -18.48 -7.29 -26.25
N ARG A 4 -17.46 -6.59 -25.72
CA ARG A 4 -17.29 -6.35 -24.27
C ARG A 4 -18.35 -5.43 -23.64
N LYS A 5 -18.79 -4.40 -24.37
CA LYS A 5 -19.79 -3.42 -23.85
C LYS A 5 -21.18 -4.06 -23.70
N SER A 6 -21.52 -5.04 -24.54
CA SER A 6 -22.81 -5.75 -24.51
C SER A 6 -22.98 -6.60 -23.25
N GLY A 7 -21.93 -7.33 -22.83
CA GLY A 7 -21.99 -8.19 -21.64
C GLY A 7 -22.19 -7.41 -20.34
N ILE A 8 -21.42 -6.33 -20.16
CA ILE A 8 -21.48 -5.49 -18.94
C ILE A 8 -22.83 -4.78 -18.83
N SER A 9 -23.35 -4.22 -19.92
CA SER A 9 -24.65 -3.56 -19.95
C SER A 9 -25.81 -4.54 -19.70
N ARG A 10 -25.70 -5.78 -20.20
CA ARG A 10 -26.70 -6.83 -19.98
C ARG A 10 -26.71 -7.31 -18.53
N ILE A 11 -25.54 -7.51 -17.92
CA ILE A 11 -25.38 -7.81 -16.49
C ILE A 11 -25.92 -6.67 -15.63
N TRP A 12 -25.64 -5.42 -16.00
CA TRP A 12 -26.18 -4.26 -15.30
C TRP A 12 -27.71 -4.14 -15.40
N LYS A 13 -28.34 -4.61 -16.46
CA LYS A 13 -29.81 -4.62 -16.56
C LYS A 13 -30.47 -5.71 -15.70
N LEU A 14 -29.73 -6.74 -15.27
CA LEU A 14 -30.24 -7.82 -14.42
C LEU A 14 -30.42 -7.40 -12.94
N TYR A 15 -29.72 -6.36 -12.48
CA TYR A 15 -29.77 -5.91 -11.09
C TYR A 15 -30.79 -4.79 -10.87
N SER A 16 -31.51 -4.86 -9.75
CA SER A 16 -32.36 -3.80 -9.24
C SER A 16 -31.55 -2.53 -8.90
N SER A 17 -32.20 -1.38 -8.90
CA SER A 17 -31.57 -0.09 -8.59
C SER A 17 -30.92 -0.07 -7.20
N GLU A 18 -31.50 -0.79 -6.24
CA GLU A 18 -30.96 -0.96 -4.88
C GLU A 18 -29.69 -1.81 -4.86
N GLU A 19 -29.68 -2.92 -5.60
CA GLU A 19 -28.53 -3.82 -5.70
C GLU A 19 -27.34 -3.11 -6.36
N LYS A 20 -27.60 -2.31 -7.41
CA LYS A 20 -26.58 -1.49 -8.06
C LYS A 20 -25.92 -0.53 -7.09
N ARG A 21 -26.70 0.17 -6.27
CA ARG A 21 -26.16 1.12 -5.28
C ARG A 21 -25.27 0.41 -4.27
N ASN A 22 -25.72 -0.72 -3.74
CA ASN A 22 -24.94 -1.51 -2.78
C ASN A 22 -23.64 -2.04 -3.40
N ILE A 23 -23.70 -2.52 -4.64
CA ILE A 23 -22.51 -2.97 -5.38
C ILE A 23 -21.54 -1.82 -5.63
N ILE A 24 -22.01 -0.64 -6.02
CA ILE A 24 -21.16 0.53 -6.25
C ILE A 24 -20.47 0.96 -4.96
N ILE A 25 -21.20 1.06 -3.85
CA ILE A 25 -20.64 1.42 -2.54
C ILE A 25 -19.57 0.38 -2.13
N TYR A 26 -19.86 -0.90 -2.31
CA TYR A 26 -18.91 -1.98 -2.03
C TYR A 26 -17.64 -1.88 -2.90
N ILE A 27 -17.79 -1.65 -4.21
CA ILE A 27 -16.66 -1.49 -5.14
C ILE A 27 -15.80 -0.29 -4.73
N ILE A 28 -16.42 0.87 -4.47
CA ILE A 28 -15.70 2.08 -4.05
C ILE A 28 -14.93 1.82 -2.75
N GLY A 29 -15.57 1.19 -1.77
CA GLY A 29 -14.93 0.85 -0.49
C GLY A 29 -13.70 -0.03 -0.65
N ILE A 30 -13.79 -1.09 -1.46
CA ILE A 30 -12.65 -1.98 -1.74
C ILE A 30 -11.55 -1.26 -2.53
N MET A 31 -11.92 -0.41 -3.49
CA MET A 31 -10.95 0.34 -4.28
C MET A 31 -10.16 1.33 -3.42
N LEU A 32 -10.83 2.07 -2.53
CA LEU A 32 -10.17 2.96 -1.58
C LEU A 32 -9.25 2.20 -0.62
N TYR A 33 -9.70 1.05 -0.12
CA TYR A 33 -8.86 0.19 0.71
C TYR A 33 -7.60 -0.28 -0.03
N LYS A 34 -7.75 -0.79 -1.25
CA LYS A 34 -6.61 -1.28 -2.06
C LYS A 34 -5.65 -0.15 -2.45
N PHE A 35 -6.20 1.00 -2.81
CA PHE A 35 -5.41 2.19 -3.11
C PHE A 35 -4.56 2.62 -1.91
N GLY A 36 -5.16 2.70 -0.71
CA GLY A 36 -4.43 3.02 0.51
C GLY A 36 -3.33 2.00 0.84
N LEU A 37 -3.61 0.72 0.64
CA LEU A 37 -2.64 -0.35 0.87
C LEU A 37 -1.46 -0.30 -0.11
N GLU A 38 -1.73 -0.02 -1.39
CA GLU A 38 -0.69 0.11 -2.42
C GLU A 38 0.19 1.35 -2.17
N ALA A 39 -0.43 2.48 -1.85
CA ALA A 39 0.28 3.71 -1.49
C ALA A 39 1.18 3.49 -0.26
N TYR A 40 0.67 2.80 0.76
CA TYR A 40 1.42 2.45 1.96
C TYR A 40 2.63 1.55 1.66
N ASN A 41 2.44 0.48 0.89
CA ASN A 41 3.55 -0.39 0.50
C ASN A 41 4.60 0.38 -0.32
N GLY A 42 4.16 1.24 -1.24
CA GLY A 42 5.04 2.11 -2.03
C GLY A 42 5.89 3.04 -1.16
N SER A 43 5.25 3.72 -0.19
CA SER A 43 5.95 4.61 0.76
C SER A 43 6.99 3.86 1.60
N ILE A 44 6.64 2.71 2.18
CA ILE A 44 7.58 1.92 2.99
C ILE A 44 8.76 1.42 2.17
N VAL A 45 8.53 0.96 0.93
CA VAL A 45 9.60 0.52 0.03
C VAL A 45 10.51 1.70 -0.34
N SER A 46 9.94 2.87 -0.63
CA SER A 46 10.72 4.08 -0.93
C SER A 46 11.57 4.52 0.26
N LEU A 47 10.99 4.55 1.46
CA LEU A 47 11.69 4.93 2.69
C LEU A 47 12.80 3.94 3.04
N ALA A 48 12.54 2.63 2.92
CA ALA A 48 13.55 1.61 3.14
C ALA A 48 14.69 1.72 2.13
N THR A 49 14.38 1.99 0.86
CA THR A 49 15.38 2.21 -0.20
C THR A 49 16.27 3.41 0.13
N ASN A 50 15.68 4.56 0.47
CA ASN A 50 16.43 5.77 0.84
C ASN A 50 17.31 5.56 2.08
N ARG A 51 16.81 4.83 3.08
CA ARG A 51 17.58 4.54 4.30
C ARG A 51 18.74 3.58 4.03
N TYR A 52 18.54 2.54 3.21
CA TYR A 52 19.60 1.60 2.86
C TYR A 52 20.66 2.20 1.95
N ASP A 53 20.28 3.14 1.08
CA ASP A 53 21.22 3.90 0.26
C ASP A 53 22.11 4.79 1.15
N GLN A 54 21.50 5.49 2.12
CA GLN A 54 22.21 6.30 3.11
C GLN A 54 23.19 5.49 3.99
N GLU A 55 22.82 4.26 4.37
CA GLU A 55 23.70 3.34 5.13
C GLU A 55 24.88 2.82 4.27
N ALA A 56 24.65 2.56 2.98
CA ALA A 56 25.70 2.14 2.05
C ALA A 56 26.74 3.25 1.83
N PHE A 57 26.29 4.51 1.75
CA PHE A 57 27.16 5.68 1.66
C PHE A 57 28.03 5.90 2.91
N HIS A 58 27.49 5.71 4.11
CA HIS A 58 28.26 5.89 5.35
C HIS A 58 29.20 4.72 5.69
N SER A 59 28.87 3.49 5.29
CA SER A 59 29.65 2.29 5.64
C SER A 59 30.57 1.73 4.54
N ASN A 60 30.61 2.34 3.35
CA ASN A 60 31.45 1.90 2.22
C ASN A 60 31.32 0.39 1.90
N SER A 61 30.09 -0.13 2.06
CA SER A 61 29.76 -1.56 1.97
C SER A 61 28.79 -1.84 0.82
N THR A 62 28.82 -3.05 0.27
CA THR A 62 28.05 -3.46 -0.92
C THR A 62 26.53 -3.21 -0.77
N ILE A 63 25.93 -2.63 -1.82
CA ILE A 63 24.51 -2.23 -1.89
C ILE A 63 23.62 -3.49 -1.85
N ARG A 64 23.13 -3.86 -0.65
CA ARG A 64 22.16 -4.98 -0.45
C ARG A 64 20.69 -4.52 -0.47
N THR A 65 20.41 -3.37 -1.06
CA THR A 65 19.08 -2.74 -1.07
C THR A 65 18.01 -3.64 -1.69
N PHE A 66 18.30 -4.29 -2.83
CA PHE A 66 17.36 -5.20 -3.50
C PHE A 66 17.04 -6.46 -2.67
N GLU A 67 18.02 -7.02 -1.97
CA GLU A 67 17.82 -8.20 -1.10
C GLU A 67 16.92 -7.84 0.09
N ARG A 68 17.18 -6.69 0.74
CA ARG A 68 16.41 -6.23 1.90
C ARG A 68 14.98 -5.80 1.53
N VAL A 69 14.81 -5.09 0.41
CA VAL A 69 13.48 -4.72 -0.12
C VAL A 69 12.69 -5.96 -0.54
N GLY A 70 13.36 -6.93 -1.20
CA GLY A 70 12.76 -8.20 -1.58
C GLY A 70 12.28 -9.01 -0.36
N LEU A 71 13.10 -9.06 0.70
CA LEU A 71 12.75 -9.75 1.94
C LEU A 71 11.61 -9.06 2.69
N LEU A 72 11.57 -7.72 2.70
CA LEU A 72 10.48 -6.94 3.30
C LEU A 72 9.14 -7.18 2.57
N SER A 73 9.16 -7.19 1.24
CA SER A 73 7.99 -7.47 0.41
C SER A 73 7.50 -8.91 0.58
N GLY A 74 8.43 -9.87 0.59
CA GLY A 74 8.14 -11.28 0.84
C GLY A 74 7.53 -11.51 2.23
N LEU A 75 8.06 -10.84 3.27
CA LEU A 75 7.53 -10.93 4.62
C LEU A 75 6.13 -10.32 4.72
N ASN A 76 5.89 -9.17 4.10
CA ASN A 76 4.57 -8.55 4.02
C ASN A 76 3.55 -9.51 3.39
N GLN A 77 3.92 -10.18 2.30
CA GLN A 77 3.05 -11.14 1.63
C GLN A 77 2.82 -12.41 2.47
N ALA A 78 3.84 -12.92 3.17
CA ALA A 78 3.69 -14.04 4.10
C ALA A 78 2.73 -13.70 5.24
N CYS A 79 2.84 -12.50 5.83
CA CYS A 79 1.92 -12.01 6.85
C CYS A 79 0.48 -11.89 6.32
N GLN A 80 0.28 -11.42 5.08
CA GLN A 80 -1.05 -11.36 4.46
C GLN A 80 -1.65 -12.76 4.25
N CYS A 81 -0.84 -13.74 3.83
CA CYS A 81 -1.27 -15.12 3.71
C CYS A 81 -1.70 -15.72 5.05
N ILE A 82 -0.91 -15.50 6.11
CA ILE A 82 -1.26 -15.94 7.47
C ILE A 82 -2.55 -15.26 7.95
N GLY A 83 -2.68 -13.94 7.73
CA GLY A 83 -3.89 -13.19 8.04
C GLY A 83 -5.14 -13.71 7.33
N SER A 84 -5.01 -14.11 6.07
CA SER A 84 -6.09 -14.74 5.29
C SER A 84 -6.53 -16.07 5.88
N ILE A 85 -5.59 -16.92 6.32
CA ILE A 85 -5.93 -18.19 7.00
C ILE A 85 -6.65 -17.92 8.32
N LEU A 86 -6.22 -16.90 9.07
CA LEU A 86 -6.81 -16.52 10.37
C LEU A 86 -8.20 -15.89 10.25
N ILE A 87 -8.60 -15.34 9.10
CA ILE A 87 -9.93 -14.76 8.91
C ILE A 87 -11.04 -15.81 9.03
N ALA A 88 -10.77 -17.05 8.62
CA ALA A 88 -11.74 -18.15 8.60
C ALA A 88 -12.24 -18.56 10.00
N PRO A 89 -11.36 -18.88 10.99
CA PRO A 89 -11.82 -19.14 12.35
C PRO A 89 -12.40 -17.89 13.03
N LEU A 90 -11.94 -16.69 12.67
CA LEU A 90 -12.39 -15.44 13.29
C LEU A 90 -13.83 -15.07 12.90
N THR A 91 -14.16 -15.22 11.62
CA THR A 91 -15.52 -15.00 11.09
C THR A 91 -16.51 -16.11 11.46
N LYS A 92 -16.02 -17.29 11.88
CA LYS A 92 -16.87 -18.34 12.45
C LYS A 92 -17.37 -17.99 13.86
N ARG A 93 -16.60 -17.20 14.62
CA ARG A 93 -16.88 -16.89 16.03
C ARG A 93 -17.55 -15.51 16.22
N TRP A 94 -17.37 -14.59 15.28
CA TRP A 94 -17.89 -13.22 15.33
C TRP A 94 -18.57 -12.83 14.01
N PRO A 95 -19.56 -11.91 14.03
CA PRO A 95 -20.21 -11.46 12.81
C PRO A 95 -19.21 -10.80 11.84
N THR A 96 -19.18 -11.27 10.59
CA THR A 96 -18.24 -10.85 9.54
C THR A 96 -18.15 -9.33 9.39
N ARG A 97 -19.28 -8.62 9.50
CA ARG A 97 -19.34 -7.15 9.41
C ARG A 97 -18.47 -6.45 10.46
N THR A 98 -18.43 -6.98 11.68
CA THR A 98 -17.69 -6.38 12.80
C THR A 98 -16.21 -6.67 12.66
N VAL A 99 -15.86 -7.91 12.28
CA VAL A 99 -14.47 -8.31 12.03
C VAL A 99 -13.87 -7.46 10.91
N LEU A 100 -14.58 -7.32 9.79
CA LEU A 100 -14.11 -6.50 8.66
C LEU A 100 -13.95 -5.03 9.04
N SER A 101 -14.93 -4.45 9.73
CA SER A 101 -14.86 -3.03 10.11
C SER A 101 -13.72 -2.74 11.07
N ILE A 102 -13.47 -3.61 12.05
CA ILE A 102 -12.37 -3.45 13.01
C ILE A 102 -11.02 -3.62 12.30
N SER A 103 -10.88 -4.63 11.44
CA SER A 103 -9.64 -4.84 10.68
C SER A 103 -9.28 -3.64 9.80
N ILE A 104 -10.27 -3.07 9.09
CA ILE A 104 -10.05 -1.88 8.25
C ILE A 104 -9.69 -0.67 9.11
N PHE A 105 -10.34 -0.48 10.26
CA PHE A 105 -10.06 0.62 11.17
C PHE A 105 -8.65 0.56 11.77
N ILE A 106 -8.24 -0.62 12.25
CA ILE A 106 -6.90 -0.86 12.78
C ILE A 106 -5.84 -0.65 11.67
N PHE A 107 -6.09 -1.18 10.48
CA PHE A 107 -5.20 -0.99 9.34
C PHE A 107 -5.05 0.49 8.95
N ALA A 108 -6.16 1.24 8.95
CA ALA A 108 -6.14 2.67 8.68
C ALA A 108 -5.33 3.45 9.73
N ILE A 109 -5.44 3.09 11.02
CA ILE A 109 -4.64 3.72 12.09
C ILE A 109 -3.14 3.45 11.89
N PHE A 110 -2.73 2.19 11.69
CA PHE A 110 -1.32 1.87 11.49
C PHE A 110 -0.74 2.52 10.24
N SER A 111 -1.51 2.51 9.14
CA SER A 111 -1.10 3.15 7.89
C SER A 111 -0.97 4.68 8.05
N ALA A 112 -1.91 5.31 8.75
CA ALA A 112 -1.87 6.75 9.02
C ALA A 112 -0.69 7.14 9.91
N ILE A 113 -0.40 6.39 10.98
CA ILE A 113 0.73 6.68 11.88
C ILE A 113 2.04 6.63 11.11
N LEU A 114 2.25 5.59 10.30
CA LEU A 114 3.49 5.45 9.54
C LEU A 114 3.63 6.52 8.46
N MET A 115 2.53 6.90 7.80
CA MET A 115 2.54 8.00 6.83
C MET A 115 2.81 9.36 7.50
N ILE A 116 2.27 9.60 8.70
CA ILE A 116 2.55 10.81 9.49
C ILE A 116 4.02 10.84 9.90
N VAL A 117 4.59 9.71 10.34
CA VAL A 117 6.01 9.63 10.71
C VAL A 117 6.89 9.87 9.48
N ASP A 118 6.55 9.30 8.32
CA ASP A 118 7.27 9.51 7.07
C ASP A 118 7.23 10.99 6.63
N ALA A 119 6.03 11.60 6.64
CA ALA A 119 5.85 13.02 6.35
C ALA A 119 6.56 13.93 7.37
N ALA A 120 6.55 13.58 8.65
CA ALA A 120 7.20 14.34 9.71
C ALA A 120 8.73 14.24 9.66
N THR A 121 9.28 13.15 9.12
CA THR A 121 10.74 12.94 9.05
C THR A 121 11.38 13.68 7.87
N SER A 122 10.60 14.34 7.01
CA SER A 122 11.08 15.30 5.99
C SER A 122 12.31 14.82 5.23
N GLY A 123 12.13 13.86 4.32
CA GLY A 123 13.04 13.72 3.19
C GLY A 123 13.18 15.08 2.50
N HIS A 124 14.40 15.59 2.40
CA HIS A 124 14.64 16.88 1.78
C HIS A 124 14.24 16.81 0.30
N ILE A 125 13.17 17.51 -0.08
CA ILE A 125 12.81 17.67 -1.49
C ILE A 125 13.90 18.49 -2.15
N LYS A 126 14.53 17.94 -3.19
CA LYS A 126 15.57 18.61 -3.99
C LYS A 126 15.06 19.98 -4.47
N PRO A 127 15.68 21.10 -4.05
CA PRO A 127 15.38 22.41 -4.63
C PRO A 127 15.63 22.40 -6.14
N ASN A 128 14.75 23.02 -6.93
CA ASN A 128 14.92 23.12 -8.39
C ASN A 128 16.25 23.80 -8.81
N ASP A 129 16.84 24.60 -7.91
CA ASP A 129 18.11 25.31 -8.13
C ASP A 129 19.33 24.57 -7.57
N PHE A 130 19.28 23.24 -7.41
CA PHE A 130 20.44 22.47 -6.95
C PHE A 130 21.49 22.33 -8.07
N VAL A 131 22.50 23.21 -8.02
CA VAL A 131 23.74 23.04 -8.79
C VAL A 131 24.60 22.02 -8.04
N GLN A 132 24.87 20.86 -8.65
CA GLN A 132 25.82 19.88 -8.10
C GLN A 132 27.23 20.50 -8.11
N ILE A 133 27.67 21.01 -6.96
CA ILE A 133 29.02 21.58 -6.78
C ILE A 133 30.07 20.45 -6.66
N ASN A 134 29.63 19.23 -6.31
CA ASN A 134 30.45 18.02 -6.31
C ASN A 134 29.64 16.84 -6.83
N GLU A 135 30.30 15.99 -7.62
CA GLU A 135 29.74 14.77 -8.25
C GLU A 135 29.22 13.72 -7.24
N ASN A 136 29.47 13.95 -5.94
CA ASN A 136 29.20 13.03 -4.83
C ASN A 136 28.30 13.62 -3.73
N ASP A 137 27.35 14.51 -4.06
CA ASP A 137 26.35 15.01 -3.09
C ASP A 137 24.99 14.33 -3.29
N TYR A 138 24.69 13.36 -2.43
CA TYR A 138 23.49 12.51 -2.45
C TYR A 138 22.45 12.90 -1.41
N ARG A 139 22.55 14.10 -0.82
CA ARG A 139 21.56 14.63 0.13
C ARG A 139 20.13 14.78 -0.43
N TYR A 140 19.98 14.63 -1.75
CA TYR A 140 18.74 14.93 -2.48
C TYR A 140 18.44 13.89 -3.58
N TYR A 141 18.63 12.60 -3.26
CA TYR A 141 18.02 11.50 -4.02
C TYR A 141 16.93 10.83 -3.17
#